data_AF-A0A9D8SBH3-F1
#
_entry.id   AF-A0A9D8SBH3-F1
#
_cell.length_a   1.000
_cell.length_b   1.000
_cell.length_c   1.000
_cell.angle_alpha   90.00
_cell.angle_beta   90.00
_cell.angle_gamma   90.00
#
_symmetry.space_group_name_H-M   'P 1'
#
loop_
_entity.id
_entity.type
_entity.pdbx_description
1 polymer ?
#
loop_
_entity_poly.entity_id
_entity_poly.type
_entity_poly.pdbx_seq_one_letter_code
_entity_poly.pdbx_strand_id
1 'polypeptide(L)'
;YIETKRADEDGALAEALSGVQYTYNTDLIVYTKNLDGEIVVSDTEKLLSEAVAENFGMNMMSMQDMGSSMVAGNESMSMLSSMSQANSGIKLWQEMLPGENGSLVNPILENQYEVVYGSWPDEYDEVVVVLDRNNEIDDLTLFALGLKSEEEMDSIFDAVSKGTHIDTSLQSWTYEELCDKEYKVVLSSDCYTYDESTGLYVDLRDTDAGTRYLYDNGLTLRVSGIIRPNETASSTMLTGSLAYTTKLTEYIVEKAHESEVVKAQLESTSTDIFTGLPFRENTGNMSDEEKEESFRKYISELDTEGKANAYVEIMSIPSEEQLDGAVSQVMAGVTREQIEENLITAMSAQMSMNASAIEDYLLSMSDEDLFELFEQMVREQVKAQIAQQVVSQLAAMTPEQLAGALDMSAPSYTTEQCAVYHDEVLVFSDKTYDSNLITLGCVYLDDPATVNLFASSFENKDIIEEFIADYNENVDDLSKIRYTDYIGIMMSSITTIINAITYVLIAFVAISLVVSSIMIGVITLISVQERTKEIGILRAIGASKRDVSGMFNAETVIIGFTSGLLGVVVTYLLTFPINFIINTLTGISNLDAIFPLPVALILIAISVVLTLIAGIIPSASAAKKDPVVALRTE
;
A
#
# COMPACT_ATOMS: atom_id res chain seq x y z
N TYR A 1 4.81 16.64 -15.40
CA TYR A 1 3.51 16.61 -16.12
C TYR A 1 2.36 17.10 -15.25
N ILE A 2 2.12 16.48 -14.07
CA ILE A 2 1.06 16.89 -13.12
C ILE A 2 1.17 18.38 -12.77
N GLU A 3 2.35 18.84 -12.36
CA GLU A 3 2.59 20.26 -12.04
C GLU A 3 2.30 21.20 -13.22
N THR A 4 2.66 20.82 -14.44
CA THR A 4 2.36 21.63 -15.64
C THR A 4 0.86 21.79 -15.87
N LYS A 5 0.07 20.78 -15.55
CA LYS A 5 -1.39 20.77 -15.72
C LYS A 5 -2.11 21.45 -14.57
N ARG A 6 -1.54 21.38 -13.37
CA ARG A 6 -2.01 22.09 -12.18
C ARG A 6 -1.69 23.59 -12.23
N ALA A 7 -0.63 23.99 -12.90
CA ALA A 7 -0.28 25.40 -13.11
C ALA A 7 -1.32 26.18 -13.94
N ASP A 8 -2.25 25.49 -14.61
CA ASP A 8 -3.43 26.09 -15.23
C ASP A 8 -4.55 26.20 -14.20
N GLU A 9 -4.67 27.37 -13.53
CA GLU A 9 -5.63 27.60 -12.43
C GLU A 9 -7.10 27.39 -12.85
N ASP A 10 -7.43 27.57 -14.14
CA ASP A 10 -8.78 27.32 -14.69
C ASP A 10 -8.93 25.86 -15.20
N GLY A 11 -7.92 25.01 -14.99
CA GLY A 11 -7.89 23.63 -15.44
C GLY A 11 -8.71 22.70 -14.55
N ALA A 12 -9.45 21.77 -15.16
CA ALA A 12 -10.28 20.79 -14.43
C ALA A 12 -9.50 19.96 -13.39
N LEU A 13 -8.19 19.73 -13.61
CA LEU A 13 -7.34 19.03 -12.66
C LEU A 13 -7.01 19.87 -11.42
N ALA A 14 -6.78 21.18 -11.58
CA ALA A 14 -6.48 22.08 -10.47
C ALA A 14 -7.67 22.20 -9.52
N GLU A 15 -8.89 22.31 -10.05
CA GLU A 15 -10.11 22.30 -9.23
C GLU A 15 -10.41 20.94 -8.59
N ALA A 16 -10.04 19.85 -9.27
CA ALA A 16 -10.28 18.48 -8.80
C ALA A 16 -9.36 18.07 -7.64
N LEU A 17 -8.18 18.67 -7.51
CA LEU A 17 -7.20 18.38 -6.47
C LEU A 17 -7.34 19.37 -5.31
N SER A 18 -7.18 18.87 -4.09
CA SER A 18 -7.01 19.70 -2.89
C SER A 18 -5.56 19.83 -2.44
N GLY A 19 -4.69 18.95 -2.95
CA GLY A 19 -3.27 19.00 -2.74
C GLY A 19 -2.56 17.86 -3.46
N VAL A 20 -1.27 18.04 -3.65
CA VAL A 20 -0.35 17.03 -4.17
C VAL A 20 0.81 16.93 -3.20
N GLN A 21 1.15 15.72 -2.80
CA GLN A 21 2.33 15.47 -1.98
C GLN A 21 3.29 14.56 -2.73
N TYR A 22 4.54 15.00 -2.79
CA TYR A 22 5.65 14.24 -3.33
C TYR A 22 6.47 13.71 -2.16
N THR A 23 6.62 12.39 -2.07
CA THR A 23 7.42 11.77 -1.00
C THR A 23 8.68 11.18 -1.61
N TYR A 24 9.79 11.33 -0.89
CA TYR A 24 11.11 10.88 -1.33
C TYR A 24 11.63 9.79 -0.39
N ASN A 25 12.55 8.95 -0.89
CA ASN A 25 13.23 7.93 -0.09
C ASN A 25 14.34 8.55 0.76
N THR A 26 13.97 9.51 1.60
CA THR A 26 14.86 10.17 2.55
C THR A 26 14.52 9.70 3.95
N ASP A 27 15.48 9.08 4.61
CA ASP A 27 15.34 8.72 6.02
C ASP A 27 15.54 9.96 6.89
N LEU A 28 14.53 10.32 7.66
CA LEU A 28 14.63 11.41 8.64
C LEU A 28 15.22 10.86 9.94
N ILE A 29 16.55 10.96 10.08
CA ILE A 29 17.25 10.47 11.27
C ILE A 29 17.18 11.55 12.35
N VAL A 30 16.31 11.36 13.33
CA VAL A 30 16.13 12.31 14.45
C VAL A 30 16.60 11.71 15.76
N TYR A 31 17.33 12.51 16.53
CA TYR A 31 17.78 12.18 17.87
C TYR A 31 17.26 13.19 18.90
N THR A 32 17.07 12.73 20.11
CA THR A 32 16.75 13.56 21.27
C THR A 32 17.54 13.09 22.50
N LYS A 33 17.42 13.82 23.60
CA LYS A 33 17.92 13.38 24.90
C LYS A 33 16.77 12.88 25.76
N ASN A 34 16.93 11.69 26.33
CA ASN A 34 16.00 11.18 27.34
C ASN A 34 16.18 11.94 28.68
N LEU A 35 15.36 11.58 29.67
CA LEU A 35 15.41 12.19 31.00
C LEU A 35 16.76 11.99 31.72
N ASP A 36 17.50 10.94 31.38
CA ASP A 36 18.82 10.60 31.93
C ASP A 36 19.97 11.34 31.20
N GLY A 37 19.65 12.06 30.13
CA GLY A 37 20.61 12.84 29.34
C GLY A 37 21.36 12.03 28.27
N GLU A 38 20.95 10.79 28.04
CA GLU A 38 21.47 9.92 26.98
C GLU A 38 20.83 10.24 25.64
N ILE A 39 21.60 10.04 24.56
CA ILE A 39 21.16 10.32 23.19
C ILE A 39 20.36 9.11 22.72
N VAL A 40 19.10 9.32 22.41
CA VAL A 40 18.18 8.27 21.93
C VAL A 40 17.65 8.64 20.55
N VAL A 41 17.39 7.63 19.72
CA VAL A 41 16.75 7.83 18.42
C VAL A 41 15.28 8.15 18.67
N SER A 42 14.78 9.21 18.04
CA SER A 42 13.38 9.63 18.11
C SER A 42 12.60 8.92 17.00
N ASP A 43 12.41 7.61 17.16
CA ASP A 43 11.68 6.76 16.21
C ASP A 43 10.91 5.67 16.97
N THR A 44 9.58 5.73 16.92
CA THR A 44 8.70 4.79 17.63
C THR A 44 8.79 3.37 17.11
N GLU A 45 9.05 3.17 15.82
CA GLU A 45 9.16 1.84 15.22
C GLU A 45 10.49 1.19 15.65
N LYS A 46 11.59 1.93 15.53
CA LYS A 46 12.90 1.45 15.96
C LYS A 46 12.93 1.13 17.45
N LEU A 47 12.44 2.05 18.30
CA LEU A 47 12.41 1.83 19.75
C LEU A 47 11.53 0.64 20.15
N LEU A 48 10.37 0.47 19.49
CA LEU A 48 9.53 -0.71 19.72
C LEU A 48 10.26 -2.00 19.30
N SER A 49 10.97 -1.97 18.16
CA SER A 49 11.72 -3.13 17.66
C SER A 49 12.84 -3.55 18.62
N GLU A 50 13.56 -2.58 19.18
CA GLU A 50 14.63 -2.78 20.17
C GLU A 50 14.06 -3.34 21.48
N ALA A 51 13.01 -2.71 22.02
CA ALA A 51 12.35 -3.16 23.24
C ALA A 51 11.77 -4.59 23.12
N VAL A 52 11.24 -4.96 21.95
CA VAL A 52 10.77 -6.33 21.68
C VAL A 52 11.96 -7.29 21.62
N ALA A 53 13.05 -6.92 20.95
CA ALA A 53 14.22 -7.78 20.84
C ALA A 53 14.84 -8.08 22.22
N GLU A 54 14.96 -7.07 23.07
CA GLU A 54 15.52 -7.18 24.41
C GLU A 54 14.61 -7.99 25.36
N ASN A 55 13.32 -7.66 25.43
CA ASN A 55 12.40 -8.29 26.38
C ASN A 55 11.97 -9.71 25.99
N PHE A 56 11.98 -10.04 24.70
CA PHE A 56 11.64 -11.39 24.22
C PHE A 56 12.87 -12.23 23.87
N GLY A 57 14.09 -11.68 23.97
CA GLY A 57 15.34 -12.37 23.64
C GLY A 57 15.38 -12.87 22.19
N MET A 58 14.63 -12.22 21.30
CA MET A 58 14.53 -12.58 19.89
C MET A 58 15.30 -11.56 19.06
N ASN A 59 16.43 -11.96 18.50
CA ASN A 59 17.15 -11.12 17.54
C ASN A 59 16.37 -11.07 16.21
N MET A 60 16.45 -9.97 15.46
CA MET A 60 15.78 -9.80 14.15
C MET A 60 15.97 -11.00 13.20
N MET A 61 17.16 -11.61 13.23
CA MET A 61 17.51 -12.81 12.45
C MET A 61 16.71 -14.06 12.88
N SER A 62 16.44 -14.24 14.18
CA SER A 62 15.56 -15.30 14.69
C SER A 62 14.08 -15.04 14.43
N MET A 63 13.70 -13.77 14.26
CA MET A 63 12.35 -13.33 13.90
C MET A 63 12.04 -13.68 12.43
N GLN A 64 13.02 -13.51 11.54
CA GLN A 64 12.92 -13.87 10.13
C GLN A 64 12.95 -15.40 9.91
N ASP A 65 13.78 -16.12 10.69
CA ASP A 65 13.82 -17.60 10.68
C ASP A 65 12.58 -18.25 11.34
N MET A 66 11.86 -17.53 12.21
CA MET A 66 10.55 -17.96 12.73
C MET A 66 9.41 -17.72 11.76
N GLY A 67 9.56 -16.83 10.77
CA GLY A 67 8.58 -16.66 9.69
C GLY A 67 8.43 -17.92 8.81
N SER A 68 9.48 -18.75 8.74
CA SER A 68 9.50 -20.02 8.01
C SER A 68 9.25 -21.25 8.90
N SER A 69 9.40 -21.12 10.22
CA SER A 69 9.24 -22.20 11.22
C SER A 69 7.94 -22.05 12.03
N MET A 70 6.86 -22.62 11.50
CA MET A 70 5.50 -22.67 12.08
C MET A 70 5.35 -23.46 13.42
N VAL A 71 6.33 -23.45 14.34
CA VAL A 71 6.30 -24.32 15.54
C VAL A 71 6.67 -23.60 16.86
N ALA A 72 6.25 -22.35 17.05
CA ALA A 72 6.29 -21.73 18.38
C ALA A 72 4.99 -20.95 18.71
N GLY A 73 4.27 -21.42 19.73
CA GLY A 73 3.28 -20.68 20.55
C GLY A 73 2.29 -19.76 19.82
N ASN A 74 1.10 -20.27 19.52
CA ASN A 74 0.01 -19.60 18.80
C ASN A 74 -0.50 -18.25 19.40
N GLU A 75 -0.17 -17.93 20.65
CA GLU A 75 -0.65 -16.70 21.32
C GLU A 75 0.35 -15.54 21.25
N SER A 76 1.65 -15.78 21.41
CA SER A 76 2.68 -14.73 21.37
C SER A 76 2.88 -14.17 19.95
N MET A 77 2.75 -15.02 18.93
CA MET A 77 2.93 -14.64 17.53
C MET A 77 1.70 -13.94 16.95
N SER A 78 0.49 -14.26 17.43
CA SER A 78 -0.72 -13.52 17.06
C SER A 78 -0.74 -12.13 17.71
N MET A 79 -0.24 -12.00 18.94
CA MET A 79 -0.05 -10.70 19.59
C MET A 79 0.99 -9.84 18.85
N LEU A 80 2.15 -10.40 18.52
CA LEU A 80 3.23 -9.69 17.83
C LEU A 80 2.87 -9.29 16.39
N SER A 81 2.17 -10.16 15.64
CA SER A 81 1.64 -9.81 14.32
C SER A 81 0.50 -8.78 14.40
N SER A 82 -0.34 -8.84 15.43
CA SER A 82 -1.37 -7.81 15.67
C SER A 82 -0.77 -6.47 16.08
N MET A 83 0.34 -6.45 16.85
CA MET A 83 1.06 -5.23 17.22
C MET A 83 1.82 -4.66 16.03
N SER A 84 2.53 -5.49 15.26
CA SER A 84 3.20 -5.07 14.03
C SER A 84 2.20 -4.50 13.01
N GLN A 85 1.03 -5.12 12.84
CA GLN A 85 0.00 -4.64 11.91
C GLN A 85 -0.79 -3.44 12.43
N ALA A 86 -0.89 -3.24 13.75
CA ALA A 86 -1.50 -2.05 14.35
C ALA A 86 -0.55 -0.84 14.35
N ASN A 87 0.76 -1.06 14.42
CA ASN A 87 1.77 0.00 14.53
C ASN A 87 2.45 0.37 13.21
N SER A 88 2.33 -0.45 12.15
CA SER A 88 2.93 -0.20 10.83
C SER A 88 2.41 1.05 10.09
N GLY A 89 1.44 1.76 10.66
CA GLY A 89 0.91 3.03 10.13
C GLY A 89 1.24 4.28 10.95
N ILE A 90 1.84 4.15 12.15
CA ILE A 90 2.12 5.27 13.03
C ILE A 90 3.56 5.74 12.82
N LYS A 91 3.76 6.65 11.87
CA LYS A 91 5.03 7.37 11.71
C LYS A 91 5.07 8.49 12.74
N LEU A 92 6.07 8.48 13.64
CA LEU A 92 6.24 9.57 14.62
C LEU A 92 6.36 10.94 13.94
N TRP A 93 7.26 11.01 12.95
CA TRP A 93 7.53 12.20 12.16
C TRP A 93 6.80 12.11 10.81
N GLN A 94 5.97 13.10 10.51
CA GLN A 94 5.19 13.13 9.28
C GLN A 94 5.37 14.47 8.56
N GLU A 95 5.63 14.41 7.25
CA GLU A 95 5.58 15.60 6.41
C GLU A 95 4.12 16.03 6.20
N MET A 96 3.84 17.30 6.49
CA MET A 96 2.54 17.91 6.25
C MET A 96 2.28 18.07 4.75
N LEU A 97 1.01 18.00 4.36
CA LEU A 97 0.59 18.33 3.01
C LEU A 97 0.97 19.80 2.71
N PRO A 98 1.80 20.07 1.68
CA PRO A 98 2.11 21.44 1.30
C PRO A 98 0.88 22.16 0.75
N GLY A 99 0.83 23.47 0.96
CA GLY A 99 -0.19 24.34 0.40
C GLY A 99 0.09 24.69 -1.06
N GLU A 100 -0.78 25.52 -1.62
CA GLU A 100 -0.61 26.02 -2.98
C GLU A 100 0.26 27.28 -3.00
N ASN A 101 0.89 27.56 -4.16
CA ASN A 101 1.62 28.79 -4.43
C ASN A 101 2.72 29.13 -3.41
N GLY A 102 3.41 28.10 -2.88
CA GLY A 102 4.52 28.27 -1.93
C GLY A 102 4.09 28.39 -0.46
N SER A 103 2.81 28.17 -0.14
CA SER A 103 2.35 28.04 1.25
C SER A 103 2.83 26.70 1.83
N LEU A 104 3.38 26.72 3.05
CA LEU A 104 3.99 25.52 3.66
C LEU A 104 2.97 24.54 4.23
N VAL A 105 1.82 25.05 4.65
CA VAL A 105 0.74 24.25 5.24
C VAL A 105 -0.47 24.34 4.34
N ASN A 106 -1.03 23.20 3.98
CA ASN A 106 -2.24 23.15 3.19
C ASN A 106 -3.47 23.64 3.99
N PRO A 107 -4.36 24.46 3.39
CA PRO A 107 -5.59 24.91 4.05
C PRO A 107 -6.48 23.78 4.59
N ILE A 108 -6.40 22.55 4.05
CA ILE A 108 -7.09 21.39 4.62
C ILE A 108 -6.64 21.13 6.06
N LEU A 109 -5.34 21.21 6.34
CA LEU A 109 -4.80 20.98 7.67
C LEU A 109 -5.27 22.08 8.63
N GLU A 110 -5.25 23.34 8.21
CA GLU A 110 -5.78 24.46 9.00
C GLU A 110 -7.29 24.32 9.31
N ASN A 111 -8.06 23.69 8.43
CA ASN A 111 -9.48 23.41 8.66
C ASN A 111 -9.72 22.18 9.55
N GLN A 112 -8.81 21.21 9.53
CA GLN A 112 -8.93 19.97 10.31
C GLN A 112 -8.37 20.10 11.72
N TYR A 113 -7.44 21.02 11.95
CA TYR A 113 -6.74 21.20 13.22
C TYR A 113 -6.84 22.64 13.72
N GLU A 114 -6.94 22.80 15.03
CA GLU A 114 -6.73 24.07 15.70
C GLU A 114 -5.33 24.14 16.31
N VAL A 115 -4.75 25.34 16.33
CA VAL A 115 -3.52 25.62 17.07
C VAL A 115 -3.90 25.89 18.52
N VAL A 116 -3.52 24.98 19.41
CA VAL A 116 -3.78 25.09 20.86
C VAL A 116 -2.75 26.01 21.51
N TYR A 117 -1.52 26.00 21.01
CA TYR A 117 -0.41 26.82 21.50
C TYR A 117 0.62 27.10 20.39
N GLY A 118 1.26 28.26 20.40
CA GLY A 118 2.28 28.64 19.41
C GLY A 118 1.70 29.01 18.04
N SER A 119 2.38 28.58 16.97
CA SER A 119 1.98 28.80 15.57
C SER A 119 2.29 27.59 14.71
N TRP A 120 1.78 27.58 13.47
CA TRP A 120 2.25 26.65 12.45
C TRP A 120 3.73 26.91 12.11
N PRO A 121 4.46 25.92 11.57
CA PRO A 121 5.85 26.10 11.16
C PRO A 121 5.97 27.00 9.93
N ASP A 122 6.84 28.00 10.00
CA ASP A 122 7.14 28.92 8.90
C ASP A 122 8.54 28.69 8.30
N GLU A 123 9.42 28.01 9.03
CA GLU A 123 10.81 27.71 8.63
C GLU A 123 11.07 26.21 8.49
N TYR A 124 12.22 25.87 7.89
CA TYR A 124 12.62 24.48 7.63
C TYR A 124 13.01 23.71 8.91
N ASP A 125 13.38 24.44 9.98
CA ASP A 125 13.80 23.90 11.27
C ASP A 125 12.70 23.96 12.35
N GLU A 126 11.45 24.17 11.93
CA GLU A 126 10.29 24.22 12.82
C GLU A 126 9.34 23.03 12.60
N VAL A 127 8.78 22.54 13.70
CA VAL A 127 7.82 21.43 13.72
C VAL A 127 6.67 21.71 14.67
N VAL A 128 5.55 21.03 14.47
CA VAL A 128 4.40 21.06 15.39
C VAL A 128 4.17 19.71 16.04
N VAL A 129 3.76 19.73 17.31
CA VAL A 129 3.29 18.54 18.02
C VAL A 129 1.79 18.37 17.77
N VAL A 130 1.38 17.16 17.38
CA VAL A 130 0.00 16.79 17.10
C VAL A 130 -0.55 16.03 18.30
N LEU A 131 -1.55 16.62 18.96
CA LEU A 131 -2.26 15.99 20.07
C LEU A 131 -3.48 15.22 19.59
N ASP A 132 -3.95 14.27 20.40
CA ASP A 132 -5.28 13.71 20.23
C ASP A 132 -6.39 14.70 20.68
N ARG A 133 -7.66 14.31 20.53
CA ARG A 133 -8.81 15.15 20.92
C ARG A 133 -8.86 15.45 22.43
N ASN A 134 -8.21 14.65 23.26
CA ASN A 134 -8.19 14.78 24.70
C ASN A 134 -6.98 15.58 25.21
N ASN A 135 -6.12 16.10 24.31
CA ASN A 135 -4.81 16.69 24.62
C ASN A 135 -3.79 15.68 25.16
N GLU A 136 -3.87 14.44 24.70
CA GLU A 136 -3.01 13.34 25.12
C GLU A 136 -2.02 12.97 24.02
N ILE A 137 -0.88 12.44 24.45
CA ILE A 137 0.16 11.83 23.62
C ILE A 137 0.36 10.43 24.18
N ASP A 138 0.44 9.42 23.32
CA ASP A 138 0.63 8.04 23.74
C ASP A 138 2.02 7.80 24.35
N ASP A 139 2.13 6.76 25.18
CA ASP A 139 3.35 6.47 25.94
C ASP A 139 4.57 6.15 25.06
N LEU A 140 4.37 5.53 23.90
CA LEU A 140 5.45 5.19 22.98
C LEU A 140 5.98 6.46 22.32
N THR A 141 5.09 7.38 21.93
CA THR A 141 5.48 8.72 21.49
C THR A 141 6.23 9.46 22.60
N LEU A 142 5.71 9.51 23.84
CA LEU A 142 6.39 10.20 24.95
C LEU A 142 7.81 9.65 25.18
N PHE A 143 7.99 8.34 25.07
CA PHE A 143 9.30 7.71 25.12
C PHE A 143 10.20 8.16 23.96
N ALA A 144 9.71 8.13 22.72
CA ALA A 144 10.44 8.59 21.55
C ALA A 144 10.76 10.10 21.54
N LEU A 145 9.98 10.90 22.28
CA LEU A 145 10.25 12.33 22.51
C LEU A 145 11.28 12.58 23.63
N GLY A 146 11.73 11.53 24.34
CA GLY A 146 12.62 11.63 25.49
C GLY A 146 11.93 12.18 26.75
N LEU A 147 10.60 12.12 26.81
CA LEU A 147 9.78 12.60 27.93
C LEU A 147 9.46 11.51 28.95
N LYS A 148 9.70 10.24 28.61
CA LYS A 148 9.52 9.07 29.45
C LYS A 148 10.83 8.30 29.58
N SER A 149 11.11 7.70 30.74
CA SER A 149 12.35 6.93 30.92
C SER A 149 12.23 5.50 30.39
N GLU A 150 13.37 4.87 30.15
CA GLU A 150 13.46 3.46 29.75
C GLU A 150 12.89 2.54 30.84
N GLU A 151 13.20 2.79 32.12
CA GLU A 151 12.66 2.02 33.25
C GLU A 151 11.11 2.04 33.28
N GLU A 152 10.50 3.19 32.97
CA GLU A 152 9.05 3.31 32.91
C GLU A 152 8.49 2.52 31.72
N MET A 153 9.16 2.57 30.57
CA MET A 153 8.75 1.85 29.36
C MET A 153 8.89 0.33 29.53
N ASP A 154 9.99 -0.13 30.12
CA ASP A 154 10.21 -1.53 30.49
C ASP A 154 9.11 -2.04 31.38
N SER A 155 8.74 -1.28 32.42
CA SER A 155 7.66 -1.67 33.32
C SER A 155 6.35 -1.91 32.56
N ILE A 156 6.06 -1.08 31.55
CA ILE A 156 4.88 -1.18 30.69
C ILE A 156 4.94 -2.44 29.83
N PHE A 157 6.05 -2.67 29.14
CA PHE A 157 6.24 -3.89 28.35
C PHE A 157 6.13 -5.16 29.21
N ASP A 158 6.70 -5.13 30.41
CA ASP A 158 6.69 -6.23 31.36
C ASP A 158 5.25 -6.58 31.80
N ALA A 159 4.43 -5.56 32.05
CA ALA A 159 3.03 -5.75 32.42
C ALA A 159 2.16 -6.18 31.25
N VAL A 160 2.40 -5.66 30.04
CA VAL A 160 1.74 -6.11 28.81
C VAL A 160 2.04 -7.58 28.56
N SER A 161 3.30 -8.00 28.69
CA SER A 161 3.73 -9.40 28.56
C SER A 161 3.06 -10.32 29.59
N LYS A 162 2.86 -9.83 30.82
CA LYS A 162 2.19 -10.57 31.91
C LYS A 162 0.67 -10.45 31.90
N GLY A 163 0.08 -9.67 30.99
CA GLY A 163 -1.36 -9.40 30.94
C GLY A 163 -1.91 -8.69 32.19
N THR A 164 -1.05 -7.94 32.90
CA THR A 164 -1.41 -7.22 34.14
C THR A 164 -1.69 -5.75 33.86
N HIS A 165 -2.60 -5.14 34.62
CA HIS A 165 -2.83 -3.70 34.55
C HIS A 165 -1.77 -2.94 35.35
N ILE A 166 -1.23 -1.86 34.77
CA ILE A 166 -0.46 -0.85 35.50
C ILE A 166 -1.39 0.32 35.77
N ASP A 167 -1.42 0.79 37.02
CA ASP A 167 -1.90 2.13 37.34
C ASP A 167 -0.80 3.12 36.92
N THR A 168 -0.83 3.57 35.66
CA THR A 168 0.07 4.62 35.20
C THR A 168 -0.37 5.93 35.85
N SER A 169 0.57 6.59 36.55
CA SER A 169 0.34 7.97 36.98
C SER A 169 0.24 8.84 35.75
N LEU A 170 -0.91 9.49 35.54
CA LEU A 170 -1.08 10.54 34.53
C LEU A 170 -0.03 11.63 34.77
N GLN A 171 1.00 11.65 33.93
CA GLN A 171 1.97 12.73 33.88
C GLN A 171 1.40 13.84 33.00
N SER A 172 1.72 15.10 33.33
CA SER A 172 1.24 16.26 32.60
C SER A 172 2.38 17.24 32.39
N TRP A 173 2.50 17.76 31.19
CA TRP A 173 3.46 18.79 30.81
C TRP A 173 2.73 20.07 30.46
N THR A 174 3.39 21.21 30.65
CA THR A 174 2.91 22.47 30.13
C THR A 174 3.23 22.59 28.64
N TYR A 175 2.41 23.36 27.90
CA TYR A 175 2.68 23.60 26.47
C TYR A 175 4.03 24.31 26.25
N GLU A 176 4.43 25.17 27.18
CA GLU A 176 5.75 25.83 27.18
C GLU A 176 6.88 24.80 27.27
N GLU A 177 6.80 23.84 28.19
CA GLU A 177 7.82 22.78 28.34
C GLU A 177 7.95 21.89 27.09
N LEU A 178 6.85 21.62 26.40
CA LEU A 178 6.87 20.87 25.14
C LEU A 178 7.47 21.69 23.99
N CYS A 179 7.14 22.99 23.92
CA CYS A 179 7.71 23.89 22.91
C CYS A 179 9.20 24.19 23.12
N ASP A 180 9.69 24.11 24.36
CA ASP A 180 11.11 24.28 24.69
C ASP A 180 11.96 23.04 24.36
N LYS A 181 11.35 21.94 23.88
CA LYS A 181 12.10 20.78 23.42
C LYS A 181 12.78 21.04 22.08
N GLU A 182 13.99 20.54 21.97
CA GLU A 182 14.81 20.57 20.77
C GLU A 182 15.11 19.14 20.31
N TYR A 183 15.01 18.93 19.01
CA TYR A 183 15.36 17.66 18.36
C TYR A 183 16.53 17.88 17.41
N LYS A 184 17.35 16.86 17.19
CA LYS A 184 18.52 16.93 16.31
C LYS A 184 18.32 16.04 15.10
N VAL A 185 18.20 16.63 13.93
CA VAL A 185 18.21 15.90 12.65
C VAL A 185 19.65 15.73 12.20
N VAL A 186 20.04 14.48 11.98
CA VAL A 186 21.32 14.13 11.39
C VAL A 186 21.07 13.76 9.94
N LEU A 187 21.80 14.37 9.02
CA LEU A 187 21.66 14.04 7.61
C LEU A 187 22.31 12.67 7.33
N SER A 188 21.71 11.88 6.45
CA SER A 188 22.25 10.57 6.09
C SER A 188 23.68 10.66 5.55
N SER A 189 23.99 11.71 4.79
CA SER A 189 25.34 11.98 4.28
C SER A 189 26.36 12.32 5.38
N ASP A 190 25.93 12.99 6.46
CA ASP A 190 26.82 13.38 7.57
C ASP A 190 27.20 12.20 8.46
N CYS A 191 26.46 11.08 8.37
CA CYS A 191 26.77 9.86 9.10
C CYS A 191 28.11 9.24 8.69
N TYR A 192 28.66 9.61 7.52
CA TYR A 192 29.81 8.95 6.94
C TYR A 192 31.03 9.87 6.89
N THR A 193 32.18 9.36 7.33
CA THR A 193 33.46 10.07 7.23
C THR A 193 34.47 9.26 6.43
N TYR A 194 35.34 9.96 5.71
CA TYR A 194 36.46 9.34 5.01
C TYR A 194 37.54 8.90 6.01
N ASP A 195 37.94 7.64 5.95
CA ASP A 195 39.08 7.11 6.71
C ASP A 195 40.32 7.05 5.81
N GLU A 196 41.31 7.90 6.08
CA GLU A 196 42.56 7.97 5.32
C GLU A 196 43.38 6.66 5.38
N SER A 197 43.15 5.81 6.39
CA SER A 197 43.92 4.57 6.56
C SER A 197 43.44 3.43 5.68
N THR A 198 42.12 3.33 5.50
CA THR A 198 41.47 2.30 4.67
C THR A 198 41.17 2.82 3.26
N GLY A 199 41.06 4.14 3.10
CA GLY A 199 40.62 4.78 1.86
C GLY A 199 39.12 4.65 1.60
N LEU A 200 38.35 4.23 2.61
CA LEU A 200 36.92 3.96 2.55
C LEU A 200 36.14 4.92 3.44
N TYR A 201 34.83 5.02 3.21
CA TYR A 201 33.93 5.75 4.09
C TYR A 201 33.42 4.84 5.21
N VAL A 202 33.49 5.32 6.45
CA VAL A 202 33.02 4.61 7.64
C VAL A 202 31.83 5.30 8.28
N ASP A 203 30.91 4.52 8.83
CA ASP A 203 29.73 5.02 9.52
C ASP A 203 30.09 5.44 10.96
N LEU A 204 29.83 6.70 11.30
CA LEU A 204 30.10 7.25 12.62
C LEU A 204 29.13 6.70 13.68
N ARG A 205 27.96 6.21 13.28
CA ARG A 205 26.92 5.71 14.20
C ARG A 205 27.32 4.41 14.90
N ASP A 206 28.32 3.70 14.37
CA ASP A 206 28.84 2.46 14.96
C ASP A 206 29.58 2.68 16.29
N THR A 207 29.84 3.93 16.67
CA THR A 207 30.53 4.27 17.93
C THR A 207 29.76 5.33 18.72
N ASP A 208 29.73 5.21 20.05
CA ASP A 208 29.10 6.21 20.93
C ASP A 208 29.68 7.62 20.72
N ALA A 209 30.98 7.71 20.47
CA ALA A 209 31.67 8.97 20.21
C ALA A 209 31.21 9.60 18.88
N GLY A 210 31.02 8.79 17.84
CA GLY A 210 30.53 9.26 16.56
C GLY A 210 29.05 9.67 16.63
N THR A 211 28.19 8.88 17.29
CA THR A 211 26.79 9.27 17.55
C THR A 211 26.68 10.59 18.31
N ARG A 212 27.54 10.81 19.32
CA ARG A 212 27.58 12.09 20.04
C ARG A 212 28.04 13.25 19.16
N TYR A 213 29.05 13.02 18.32
CA TYR A 213 29.50 14.03 17.35
C TYR A 213 28.40 14.39 16.36
N LEU A 214 27.68 13.40 15.83
CA LEU A 214 26.54 13.62 14.93
C LEU A 214 25.43 14.41 15.62
N TYR A 215 25.07 14.04 16.85
CA TYR A 215 24.05 14.77 17.63
C TYR A 215 24.43 16.24 17.87
N ASP A 216 25.68 16.51 18.25
CA ASP A 216 26.14 17.86 18.58
C ASP A 216 26.22 18.77 17.34
N ASN A 217 26.40 18.20 16.13
CA ASN A 217 26.47 18.94 14.86
C ASN A 217 25.17 18.87 14.02
N GLY A 218 24.18 18.09 14.45
CA GLY A 218 22.91 17.94 13.74
C GLY A 218 22.09 19.22 13.67
N LEU A 219 21.23 19.32 12.66
CA LEU A 219 20.27 20.41 12.51
C LEU A 219 19.31 20.41 13.71
N THR A 220 19.13 21.57 14.33
CA THR A 220 18.25 21.70 15.49
C THR A 220 16.83 21.99 15.04
N LEU A 221 15.89 21.07 15.28
CA LEU A 221 14.47 21.32 15.11
C LEU A 221 13.86 21.87 16.39
N ARG A 222 12.99 22.88 16.23
CA ARG A 222 12.27 23.55 17.31
C ARG A 222 10.78 23.29 17.19
N VAL A 223 10.10 23.10 18.31
CA VAL A 223 8.64 22.97 18.33
C VAL A 223 8.02 24.36 18.32
N SER A 224 7.51 24.80 17.16
CA SER A 224 6.90 26.13 16.99
C SER A 224 5.47 26.22 17.49
N GLY A 225 4.77 25.08 17.57
CA GLY A 225 3.41 25.04 18.08
C GLY A 225 2.89 23.64 18.38
N ILE A 226 1.68 23.62 18.91
CA ILE A 226 0.94 22.42 19.29
C ILE A 226 -0.44 22.51 18.67
N ILE A 227 -0.80 21.49 17.91
CA ILE A 227 -2.07 21.40 17.19
C ILE A 227 -2.93 20.25 17.70
N ARG A 228 -4.23 20.37 17.51
CA ARG A 228 -5.21 19.36 17.89
C ARG A 228 -6.31 19.25 16.84
N PRO A 229 -6.83 18.04 16.55
CA PRO A 229 -8.02 17.87 15.72
C PRO A 229 -9.19 18.73 16.18
N ASN A 230 -9.79 19.47 15.25
CA ASN A 230 -11.02 20.22 15.49
C ASN A 230 -12.16 19.27 15.90
N GLU A 231 -13.01 19.68 16.84
CA GLU A 231 -14.17 18.86 17.28
C GLU A 231 -15.11 18.53 16.11
N THR A 232 -15.19 19.43 15.13
CA THR A 232 -16.01 19.29 13.93
C THR A 232 -15.36 18.46 12.82
N ALA A 233 -14.08 18.11 12.94
CA ALA A 233 -13.40 17.30 11.93
C ALA A 233 -13.85 15.84 12.06
N SER A 234 -14.52 15.31 11.03
CA SER A 234 -14.92 13.89 11.00
C SER A 234 -13.75 12.93 10.74
N SER A 235 -12.68 13.44 10.15
CA SER A 235 -11.45 12.70 9.83
C SER A 235 -10.28 13.68 9.81
N THR A 236 -9.10 13.16 10.08
CA THR A 236 -7.85 13.92 10.24
C THR A 236 -6.76 13.31 9.40
N MET A 237 -5.98 14.16 8.73
CA MET A 237 -4.95 13.73 7.78
C MET A 237 -3.64 13.28 8.44
N LEU A 238 -3.23 13.94 9.53
CA LEU A 238 -2.01 13.58 10.24
C LEU A 238 -2.28 12.38 11.15
N THR A 239 -1.43 11.37 11.03
CA THR A 239 -1.40 10.18 11.86
C THR A 239 -0.16 10.15 12.76
N GLY A 240 0.85 10.97 12.46
CA GLY A 240 2.02 11.17 13.29
C GLY A 240 1.86 12.22 14.38
N SER A 241 2.65 12.10 15.43
CA SER A 241 2.64 12.98 16.60
C SER A 241 3.50 14.24 16.43
N LEU A 242 4.39 14.26 15.43
CA LEU A 242 5.20 15.41 15.05
C LEU A 242 5.06 15.66 13.54
N ALA A 243 4.76 16.90 13.18
CA ALA A 243 4.57 17.29 11.80
C ALA A 243 5.60 18.36 11.37
N TYR A 244 6.23 18.16 10.21
CA TYR A 244 7.19 19.09 9.61
C TYR A 244 6.75 19.50 8.20
N THR A 245 7.36 20.54 7.64
CA THR A 245 7.03 21.06 6.30
C THR A 245 7.97 20.51 5.23
N THR A 246 7.53 20.54 3.97
CA THR A 246 8.36 20.13 2.81
C THR A 246 9.69 20.90 2.71
N LYS A 247 9.79 22.10 3.30
CA LYS A 247 11.05 22.86 3.40
C LYS A 247 12.17 22.08 4.11
N LEU A 248 11.85 21.27 5.14
CA LEU A 248 12.84 20.43 5.80
C LEU A 248 13.38 19.37 4.84
N THR A 249 12.49 18.73 4.09
CA THR A 249 12.85 17.76 3.06
C THR A 249 13.73 18.41 1.99
N GLU A 250 13.34 19.56 1.45
CA GLU A 250 14.16 20.32 0.49
C GLU A 250 15.55 20.66 1.04
N TYR A 251 15.63 21.11 2.29
CA TYR A 251 16.89 21.42 2.96
C TYR A 251 17.80 20.18 3.10
N ILE A 252 17.24 19.05 3.53
CA ILE A 252 17.99 17.79 3.68
C ILE A 252 18.53 17.34 2.32
N VAL A 253 17.70 17.40 1.29
CA VAL A 253 18.09 17.01 -0.07
C VAL A 253 19.19 17.91 -0.62
N GLU A 254 19.05 19.23 -0.51
CA GLU A 254 20.05 20.20 -0.96
C GLU A 254 21.40 19.96 -0.26
N LYS A 255 21.39 19.76 1.06
CA LYS A 255 22.60 19.51 1.84
C LYS A 255 23.24 18.15 1.55
N ALA A 256 22.45 17.13 1.25
CA ALA A 256 22.98 15.84 0.83
C ALA A 256 23.80 15.97 -0.46
N HIS A 257 23.30 16.69 -1.46
CA HIS A 257 24.02 16.95 -2.72
C HIS A 257 25.32 17.76 -2.54
N GLU A 258 25.38 18.63 -1.55
CA GLU A 258 26.59 19.40 -1.23
C GLU A 258 27.67 18.55 -0.52
N SER A 259 27.32 17.39 0.01
CA SER A 259 28.20 16.57 0.84
C SER A 259 29.33 15.91 0.05
N GLU A 260 30.51 15.83 0.67
CA GLU A 260 31.71 15.24 0.07
C GLU A 260 31.57 13.72 -0.16
N VAL A 261 30.85 13.00 0.73
CA VAL A 261 30.62 11.55 0.54
C VAL A 261 29.72 11.28 -0.67
N VAL A 262 28.71 12.12 -0.90
CA VAL A 262 27.82 12.01 -2.06
C VAL A 262 28.59 12.30 -3.35
N LYS A 263 29.39 13.38 -3.37
CA LYS A 263 30.28 13.69 -4.51
C LYS A 263 31.23 12.53 -4.81
N ALA A 264 31.83 11.91 -3.78
CA ALA A 264 32.73 10.78 -3.95
C ALA A 264 32.04 9.56 -4.58
N GLN A 265 30.80 9.25 -4.19
CA GLN A 265 30.02 8.17 -4.82
C GLN A 265 29.63 8.53 -6.26
N LEU A 266 29.21 9.77 -6.52
CA LEU A 266 28.86 10.27 -7.87
C LEU A 266 30.06 10.23 -8.83
N GLU A 267 31.27 10.49 -8.34
CA GLU A 267 32.52 10.33 -9.10
C GLU A 267 32.89 8.85 -9.33
N SER A 268 32.48 7.96 -8.42
CA SER A 268 32.77 6.52 -8.43
C SER A 268 31.58 5.69 -8.90
N THR A 269 31.15 5.86 -10.15
CA THR A 269 29.93 5.21 -10.67
C THR A 269 29.98 3.68 -10.70
N SER A 270 31.17 3.08 -10.76
CA SER A 270 31.37 1.64 -10.84
C SER A 270 31.76 0.97 -9.53
N THR A 271 32.02 1.74 -8.48
CA THR A 271 32.68 1.25 -7.26
C THR A 271 31.96 1.76 -6.02
N ASP A 272 31.76 0.86 -5.08
CA ASP A 272 31.18 1.14 -3.78
C ASP A 272 32.23 1.82 -2.89
N ILE A 273 31.93 3.04 -2.43
CA ILE A 273 32.86 3.81 -1.60
C ILE A 273 32.95 3.31 -0.14
N PHE A 274 32.04 2.44 0.28
CA PHE A 274 32.04 1.86 1.63
C PHE A 274 32.88 0.60 1.71
N THR A 275 32.85 -0.22 0.67
CA THR A 275 33.55 -1.52 0.62
C THR A 275 34.80 -1.50 -0.27
N GLY A 276 34.89 -0.55 -1.21
CA GLY A 276 35.90 -0.51 -2.27
C GLY A 276 35.64 -1.50 -3.40
N LEU A 277 34.56 -2.28 -3.34
CA LEU A 277 34.24 -3.32 -4.31
C LEU A 277 33.47 -2.77 -5.51
N PRO A 278 33.59 -3.36 -6.71
CA PRO A 278 32.80 -2.97 -7.86
C PRO A 278 31.31 -3.32 -7.69
N PHE A 279 30.42 -2.55 -8.33
CA PHE A 279 28.99 -2.88 -8.41
C PHE A 279 28.72 -3.93 -9.49
N ARG A 280 27.88 -4.93 -9.18
CA ARG A 280 27.52 -6.01 -10.12
C ARG A 280 26.76 -5.53 -11.35
N GLU A 281 25.91 -4.51 -11.22
CA GLU A 281 25.03 -4.06 -12.30
C GLU A 281 25.79 -3.44 -13.48
N ASN A 282 26.99 -2.92 -13.24
CA ASN A 282 27.81 -2.30 -14.27
C ASN A 282 28.53 -3.31 -15.17
N THR A 283 28.53 -4.61 -14.84
CA THR A 283 29.28 -5.63 -15.59
C THR A 283 28.47 -6.33 -16.68
N GLY A 284 27.14 -6.23 -16.64
CA GLY A 284 26.26 -6.93 -17.57
C GLY A 284 26.35 -6.45 -19.04
N ASN A 285 26.85 -5.23 -19.27
CA ASN A 285 26.98 -4.63 -20.60
C ASN A 285 28.44 -4.50 -21.11
N MET A 286 29.41 -5.03 -20.36
CA MET A 286 30.83 -4.94 -20.73
C MET A 286 31.19 -5.95 -21.82
N SER A 287 32.05 -5.56 -22.76
CA SER A 287 32.63 -6.49 -23.73
C SER A 287 33.63 -7.45 -23.07
N ASP A 288 33.93 -8.57 -23.71
CA ASP A 288 34.90 -9.54 -23.18
C ASP A 288 36.29 -8.92 -22.98
N GLU A 289 36.67 -7.96 -23.83
CA GLU A 289 37.92 -7.19 -23.67
C GLU A 289 37.90 -6.27 -22.45
N GLU A 290 36.78 -5.62 -22.16
CA GLU A 290 36.62 -4.76 -20.98
C GLU A 290 36.63 -5.59 -19.69
N LYS A 291 35.97 -6.77 -19.71
CA LYS A 291 36.01 -7.73 -18.61
C LYS A 291 37.42 -8.28 -18.38
N GLU A 292 38.19 -8.53 -19.44
CA GLU A 292 39.60 -8.94 -19.33
C GLU A 292 40.44 -7.87 -18.62
N GLU A 293 40.32 -6.60 -19.01
CA GLU A 293 41.08 -5.51 -18.38
C GLU A 293 40.71 -5.37 -16.90
N SER A 294 39.41 -5.41 -16.58
CA SER A 294 38.88 -5.37 -15.22
C SER A 294 39.41 -6.54 -14.37
N PHE A 295 39.31 -7.77 -14.87
CA PHE A 295 39.78 -8.96 -14.18
C PHE A 295 41.29 -8.94 -13.91
N ARG A 296 42.09 -8.54 -14.90
CA ARG A 296 43.54 -8.43 -14.74
C ARG A 296 43.92 -7.37 -13.71
N LYS A 297 43.19 -6.24 -13.68
CA LYS A 297 43.37 -5.21 -12.68
C LYS A 297 43.03 -5.73 -11.28
N TYR A 298 41.88 -6.37 -11.11
CA TYR A 298 41.45 -6.98 -9.85
C TYR A 298 42.50 -7.94 -9.28
N ILE A 299 42.96 -8.92 -10.09
CA ILE A 299 43.98 -9.89 -9.67
C ILE A 299 45.30 -9.20 -9.26
N SER A 300 45.65 -8.06 -9.87
CA SER A 300 46.86 -7.32 -9.53
C SER A 300 46.78 -6.53 -8.22
N GLU A 301 45.57 -6.14 -7.81
CA GLU A 301 45.30 -5.36 -6.59
C GLU A 301 45.07 -6.24 -5.37
N LEU A 302 44.74 -7.52 -5.56
CA LEU A 302 44.57 -8.49 -4.48
C LEU A 302 45.87 -8.71 -3.69
N ASP A 303 45.71 -8.87 -2.37
CA ASP A 303 46.78 -9.29 -1.48
C ASP A 303 47.05 -10.81 -1.57
N THR A 304 47.96 -11.32 -0.75
CA THR A 304 48.37 -12.74 -0.84
C THR A 304 47.21 -13.71 -0.55
N GLU A 305 46.32 -13.34 0.37
CA GLU A 305 45.17 -14.15 0.75
C GLU A 305 44.06 -14.08 -0.32
N GLY A 306 43.75 -12.87 -0.80
CA GLY A 306 42.80 -12.67 -1.90
C GLY A 306 43.22 -13.39 -3.18
N LYS A 307 44.51 -13.34 -3.54
CA LYS A 307 45.05 -14.10 -4.68
C LYS A 307 44.95 -15.62 -4.49
N ALA A 308 45.18 -16.11 -3.27
CA ALA A 308 45.04 -17.53 -2.99
C ALA A 308 43.59 -18.00 -3.17
N ASN A 309 42.63 -17.22 -2.68
CA ASN A 309 41.20 -17.51 -2.81
C ASN A 309 40.75 -17.45 -4.28
N ALA A 310 41.10 -16.37 -5.00
CA ALA A 310 40.80 -16.23 -6.41
C ALA A 310 41.37 -17.39 -7.24
N TYR A 311 42.58 -17.87 -6.93
CA TYR A 311 43.15 -19.04 -7.61
C TYR A 311 42.33 -20.31 -7.41
N VAL A 312 41.88 -20.56 -6.17
CA VAL A 312 41.04 -21.72 -5.85
C VAL A 312 39.72 -21.64 -6.61
N GLU A 313 39.08 -20.48 -6.64
CA GLU A 313 37.84 -20.26 -7.38
C GLU A 313 38.00 -20.44 -8.89
N ILE A 314 39.04 -19.84 -9.49
CA ILE A 314 39.36 -19.99 -10.91
C ILE A 314 39.54 -21.47 -11.28
N MET A 315 40.27 -22.23 -10.46
CA MET A 315 40.51 -23.64 -10.69
C MET A 315 39.25 -24.49 -10.47
N SER A 316 38.33 -24.02 -9.62
CA SER A 316 37.04 -24.65 -9.37
C SER A 316 36.03 -24.46 -10.50
N ILE A 317 36.29 -23.57 -11.45
CA ILE A 317 35.48 -23.40 -12.67
C ILE A 317 35.91 -24.45 -13.71
N PRO A 318 35.07 -25.47 -14.00
CA PRO A 318 35.40 -26.47 -15.02
C PRO A 318 35.42 -25.85 -16.42
N SER A 319 36.32 -26.32 -17.28
CA SER A 319 36.23 -25.99 -18.72
C SER A 319 35.00 -26.65 -19.36
N GLU A 320 34.43 -26.01 -20.39
CA GLU A 320 33.30 -26.57 -21.16
C GLU A 320 33.57 -27.99 -21.65
N GLU A 321 34.79 -28.30 -22.10
CA GLU A 321 35.17 -29.65 -22.53
C GLU A 321 35.14 -30.69 -21.38
N GLN A 322 35.57 -30.30 -20.18
CA GLN A 322 35.51 -31.16 -18.99
C GLN A 322 34.07 -31.37 -18.52
N LEU A 323 33.28 -30.30 -18.56
CA LEU A 323 31.87 -30.31 -18.17
C LEU A 323 31.06 -31.17 -19.13
N ASP A 324 31.19 -30.97 -20.45
CA ASP A 324 30.51 -31.75 -21.48
C ASP A 324 30.91 -33.22 -21.44
N GLY A 325 32.20 -33.52 -21.23
CA GLY A 325 32.70 -34.89 -21.12
C GLY A 325 32.12 -35.61 -19.89
N ALA A 326 32.08 -34.93 -18.74
CA ALA A 326 31.54 -35.48 -17.50
C ALA A 326 30.01 -35.61 -17.53
N VAL A 327 29.30 -34.61 -18.04
CA VAL A 327 27.85 -34.65 -18.25
C VAL A 327 27.50 -35.77 -19.22
N SER A 328 28.20 -35.88 -20.36
CA SER A 328 28.00 -36.98 -21.32
C SER A 328 28.23 -38.35 -20.70
N GLN A 329 29.20 -38.48 -19.80
CA GLN A 329 29.47 -39.73 -19.09
C GLN A 329 28.34 -40.10 -18.11
N VAL A 330 27.77 -39.12 -17.41
CA VAL A 330 26.64 -39.32 -16.49
C VAL A 330 25.36 -39.62 -17.28
N MET A 331 25.13 -38.92 -18.40
CA MET A 331 23.97 -39.09 -19.29
C MET A 331 24.03 -40.39 -20.10
N ALA A 332 25.21 -41.00 -20.26
CA ALA A 332 25.39 -42.22 -21.03
C ALA A 332 24.68 -43.43 -20.39
N GLY A 333 23.51 -43.77 -20.92
CA GLY A 333 22.77 -44.98 -20.55
C GLY A 333 21.75 -44.79 -19.42
N VAL A 334 21.42 -43.55 -19.05
CA VAL A 334 20.33 -43.25 -18.11
C VAL A 334 18.98 -43.51 -18.79
N THR A 335 18.08 -44.19 -18.09
CA THR A 335 16.70 -44.42 -18.58
C THR A 335 15.76 -43.33 -18.05
N ARG A 336 14.64 -43.12 -18.73
CA ARG A 336 13.58 -42.19 -18.29
C ARG A 336 13.18 -42.41 -16.84
N GLU A 337 13.00 -43.67 -16.44
CA GLU A 337 12.63 -44.03 -15.06
C GLU A 337 13.68 -43.58 -14.03
N GLN A 338 14.96 -43.68 -14.39
CA GLN A 338 16.06 -43.25 -13.52
C GLN A 338 16.15 -41.72 -13.42
N ILE A 339 15.81 -41.01 -14.50
CA ILE A 339 15.70 -39.54 -14.50
C ILE A 339 14.56 -39.11 -13.58
N GLU A 340 13.38 -39.72 -13.71
CA GLU A 340 12.21 -39.43 -12.88
C GLU A 340 12.53 -39.66 -11.38
N GLU A 341 13.17 -40.77 -11.03
CA GLU A 341 13.58 -41.07 -9.64
C GLU A 341 14.54 -40.02 -9.08
N ASN A 342 15.55 -39.62 -9.88
CA ASN A 342 16.54 -38.62 -9.47
C ASN A 342 15.93 -37.22 -9.35
N LEU A 343 15.05 -36.82 -10.30
CA LEU A 343 14.35 -35.54 -10.26
C LEU A 343 13.37 -35.46 -9.09
N ILE A 344 12.61 -36.53 -8.80
CA ILE A 344 11.73 -36.58 -7.62
C ILE A 344 12.56 -36.41 -6.34
N THR A 345 13.71 -37.08 -6.25
CA THR A 345 14.60 -36.97 -5.09
C THR A 345 15.20 -35.57 -4.95
N ALA A 346 15.66 -34.96 -6.04
CA ALA A 346 16.24 -33.61 -6.02
C ALA A 346 15.19 -32.53 -5.72
N MET A 347 14.04 -32.57 -6.42
CA MET A 347 12.97 -31.58 -6.26
C MET A 347 12.28 -31.70 -4.89
N SER A 348 12.12 -32.91 -4.35
CA SER A 348 11.58 -33.08 -2.99
C SER A 348 12.52 -32.52 -1.92
N ALA A 349 13.84 -32.67 -2.09
CA ALA A 349 14.84 -32.12 -1.18
C ALA A 349 14.92 -30.58 -1.25
N GLN A 350 14.75 -29.99 -2.42
CA GLN A 350 14.90 -28.54 -2.62
C GLN A 350 13.61 -27.75 -2.39
N MET A 351 12.45 -28.29 -2.77
CA MET A 351 11.18 -27.55 -2.78
C MET A 351 10.24 -27.91 -1.62
N SER A 352 10.62 -28.86 -0.75
CA SER A 352 9.73 -29.39 0.32
C SER A 352 8.35 -29.81 -0.18
N MET A 353 8.24 -30.17 -1.47
CA MET A 353 6.99 -30.59 -2.12
C MET A 353 6.73 -32.08 -1.88
N ASN A 354 5.46 -32.45 -1.87
CA ASN A 354 5.07 -33.86 -1.71
C ASN A 354 5.41 -34.65 -2.98
N ALA A 355 6.07 -35.79 -2.84
CA ALA A 355 6.62 -36.60 -3.93
C ALA A 355 5.57 -36.96 -5.01
N SER A 356 4.30 -37.15 -4.62
CA SER A 356 3.25 -37.52 -5.58
C SER A 356 2.87 -36.36 -6.53
N ALA A 357 2.99 -35.11 -6.09
CA ALA A 357 2.68 -33.95 -6.93
C ALA A 357 3.79 -33.71 -7.97
N ILE A 358 5.04 -34.04 -7.61
CA ILE A 358 6.20 -33.99 -8.52
C ILE A 358 6.08 -35.12 -9.56
N GLU A 359 5.66 -36.32 -9.13
CA GLU A 359 5.45 -37.46 -10.02
C GLU A 359 4.39 -37.16 -11.11
N ASP A 360 3.23 -36.61 -10.73
CA ASP A 360 2.20 -36.20 -11.68
C ASP A 360 2.69 -35.11 -12.66
N TYR A 361 3.53 -34.18 -12.19
CA TYR A 361 4.13 -33.14 -13.01
C TYR A 361 5.13 -33.71 -14.03
N LEU A 362 6.05 -34.57 -13.60
CA LEU A 362 7.05 -35.20 -14.47
C LEU A 362 6.42 -36.14 -15.50
N LEU A 363 5.32 -36.84 -15.15
CA LEU A 363 4.54 -37.65 -16.10
C LEU A 363 3.88 -36.82 -17.20
N SER A 364 3.61 -35.54 -16.94
CA SER A 364 3.02 -34.62 -17.91
C SER A 364 4.04 -33.96 -18.85
N MET A 365 5.33 -34.08 -18.56
CA MET A 365 6.42 -33.54 -19.38
C MET A 365 6.77 -34.48 -20.56
N SER A 366 7.22 -33.87 -21.66
CA SER A 366 7.75 -34.62 -22.79
C SER A 366 9.10 -35.25 -22.44
N ASP A 367 9.51 -36.29 -23.18
CA ASP A 367 10.85 -36.87 -23.04
C ASP A 367 11.95 -35.82 -23.30
N GLU A 368 11.74 -34.91 -24.24
CA GLU A 368 12.74 -33.90 -24.59
C GLU A 368 12.94 -32.90 -23.44
N ASP A 369 11.84 -32.37 -22.89
CA ASP A 369 11.89 -31.42 -21.77
C ASP A 369 12.44 -32.06 -20.49
N LEU A 370 12.10 -33.33 -20.25
CA LEU A 370 12.53 -34.08 -19.07
C LEU A 370 14.03 -34.40 -19.14
N PHE A 371 14.54 -34.75 -20.31
CA PHE A 371 15.97 -34.97 -20.51
C PHE A 371 16.77 -33.66 -20.45
N GLU A 372 16.25 -32.56 -21.00
CA GLU A 372 16.90 -31.24 -20.92
C GLU A 372 16.97 -30.73 -19.48
N LEU A 373 15.88 -30.86 -18.71
CA LEU A 373 15.85 -30.50 -17.29
C LEU A 373 16.86 -31.33 -16.47
N PHE A 374 16.93 -32.64 -16.75
CA PHE A 374 17.87 -33.52 -16.08
C PHE A 374 19.32 -33.21 -16.46
N GLU A 375 19.58 -32.90 -17.72
CA GLU A 375 20.91 -32.50 -18.21
C GLU A 375 21.40 -31.23 -17.51
N GLN A 376 20.54 -30.21 -17.36
CA GLN A 376 20.87 -28.98 -16.61
C GLN A 376 21.21 -29.28 -15.15
N MET A 377 20.41 -30.11 -14.48
CA MET A 377 20.69 -30.52 -13.09
C MET A 377 22.00 -31.30 -12.96
N VAL A 378 22.27 -32.24 -13.88
CA VAL A 378 23.52 -32.99 -13.92
C VAL A 378 24.71 -32.05 -14.16
N ARG A 379 24.56 -31.07 -15.07
CA ARG A 379 25.58 -30.06 -15.36
C ARG A 379 25.94 -29.26 -14.10
N GLU A 380 24.94 -28.79 -13.35
CA GLU A 380 25.17 -28.08 -12.08
C GLU A 380 25.77 -28.99 -11.00
N GLN A 381 25.29 -30.23 -10.86
CA GLN A 381 25.83 -31.18 -9.90
C GLN A 381 27.30 -31.54 -10.19
N VAL A 382 27.62 -31.77 -11.47
CA VAL A 382 28.99 -32.04 -11.93
C VAL A 382 29.88 -30.81 -11.71
N LYS A 383 29.40 -29.59 -12.02
CA LYS A 383 30.11 -28.34 -11.73
C LYS A 383 30.48 -28.26 -10.24
N ALA A 384 29.51 -28.48 -9.35
CA ALA A 384 29.73 -28.47 -7.90
C ALA A 384 30.69 -29.58 -7.42
N GLN A 385 30.58 -30.79 -7.98
CA GLN A 385 31.46 -31.90 -7.62
C GLN A 385 32.91 -31.65 -8.03
N ILE A 386 33.14 -31.13 -9.24
CA ILE A 386 34.47 -30.75 -9.72
C ILE A 386 35.04 -29.63 -8.83
N ALA A 387 34.26 -28.59 -8.57
CA ALA A 387 34.67 -27.47 -7.70
C ALA A 387 35.11 -27.97 -6.31
N GLN A 388 34.33 -28.85 -5.67
CA GLN A 388 34.66 -29.41 -4.36
C GLN A 388 35.91 -30.29 -4.40
N GLN A 389 36.09 -31.07 -5.46
CA GLN A 389 37.29 -31.88 -5.64
C GLN A 389 38.53 -30.99 -5.77
N VAL A 390 38.46 -29.90 -6.52
CA VAL A 390 39.55 -28.92 -6.66
C VAL A 390 39.89 -28.27 -5.33
N VAL A 391 38.89 -27.77 -4.59
CA VAL A 391 39.10 -27.19 -3.25
C VAL A 391 39.81 -28.19 -2.32
N SER A 392 39.38 -29.46 -2.33
CA SER A 392 40.00 -30.50 -1.50
C SER A 392 41.46 -30.82 -1.87
N GLN A 393 41.81 -30.71 -3.16
CA GLN A 393 43.18 -30.92 -3.64
C GLN A 393 44.08 -29.75 -3.30
N LEU A 394 43.56 -28.52 -3.40
CA LEU A 394 44.31 -27.29 -3.15
C LEU A 394 44.40 -26.93 -1.66
N ALA A 395 43.53 -27.50 -0.81
CA ALA A 395 43.55 -27.29 0.64
C ALA A 395 44.87 -27.69 1.34
N ALA A 396 45.73 -28.48 0.69
CA ALA A 396 47.04 -28.88 1.22
C ALA A 396 48.16 -27.87 0.92
N MET A 397 47.91 -26.84 0.11
CA MET A 397 48.89 -25.81 -0.28
C MET A 397 48.77 -24.58 0.63
N THR A 398 49.86 -23.82 0.78
CA THR A 398 49.81 -22.57 1.56
C THR A 398 49.29 -21.39 0.71
N PRO A 399 48.74 -20.33 1.32
CA PRO A 399 48.28 -19.15 0.60
C PRO A 399 49.37 -18.54 -0.32
N GLU A 400 50.64 -18.53 0.11
CA GLU A 400 51.75 -18.03 -0.69
C GLU A 400 52.02 -18.89 -1.94
N GLN A 401 51.84 -20.20 -1.84
CA GLN A 401 52.03 -21.12 -2.97
C GLN A 401 50.91 -20.97 -4.00
N LEU A 402 49.67 -20.78 -3.53
CA LEU A 402 48.50 -20.57 -4.37
C LEU A 402 48.56 -19.19 -5.06
N ALA A 403 48.88 -18.13 -4.32
CA ALA A 403 49.06 -16.80 -4.87
C ALA A 403 50.17 -16.75 -5.93
N GLY A 404 51.30 -17.43 -5.67
CA GLY A 404 52.39 -17.54 -6.65
C GLY A 404 52.00 -18.36 -7.90
N ALA A 405 51.12 -19.35 -7.76
CA ALA A 405 50.61 -20.11 -8.90
C ALA A 405 49.70 -19.24 -9.79
N LEU A 406 48.84 -18.42 -9.19
CA LEU A 406 48.00 -17.45 -9.89
C LEU A 406 48.82 -16.42 -10.66
N ASP A 407 49.84 -15.83 -10.01
CA ASP A 407 50.72 -14.84 -10.65
C ASP A 407 51.46 -15.44 -11.87
N MET A 408 51.72 -16.75 -11.87
CA MET A 408 52.32 -17.45 -13.00
C MET A 408 51.31 -17.79 -14.11
N SER A 409 50.07 -18.13 -13.78
CA SER A 409 49.05 -18.55 -14.75
C SER A 409 48.25 -17.39 -15.33
N ALA A 410 48.02 -16.32 -14.57
CA ALA A 410 47.21 -15.17 -14.97
C ALA A 410 47.60 -14.54 -16.32
N PRO A 411 48.89 -14.39 -16.66
CA PRO A 411 49.30 -13.85 -17.98
C PRO A 411 48.96 -14.73 -19.18
N SER A 412 48.64 -16.01 -18.95
CA SER A 412 48.37 -17.00 -20.01
C SER A 412 46.89 -17.20 -20.32
N TYR A 413 45.99 -16.63 -19.52
CA TYR A 413 44.55 -16.71 -19.75
C TYR A 413 44.13 -15.93 -21.00
N THR A 414 43.23 -16.52 -21.79
CA THR A 414 42.64 -15.87 -22.97
C THR A 414 41.58 -14.84 -22.57
N THR A 415 41.22 -13.95 -23.49
CA THR A 415 40.14 -12.95 -23.29
C THR A 415 38.83 -13.60 -22.86
N GLU A 416 38.42 -14.68 -23.55
CA GLU A 416 37.20 -15.45 -23.20
C GLU A 416 37.28 -16.05 -21.79
N GLN A 417 38.44 -16.58 -21.39
CA GLN A 417 38.63 -17.13 -20.04
C GLN A 417 38.57 -16.04 -18.98
N CYS A 418 39.23 -14.90 -19.22
CA CYS A 418 39.19 -13.76 -18.31
C CYS A 418 37.76 -13.20 -18.17
N ALA A 419 36.94 -13.20 -19.22
CA ALA A 419 35.54 -12.78 -19.16
C ALA A 419 34.69 -13.71 -18.26
N VAL A 420 34.90 -15.03 -18.35
CA VAL A 420 34.22 -16.00 -17.47
C VAL A 420 34.70 -15.85 -16.02
N TYR A 421 36.02 -15.74 -15.81
CA TYR A 421 36.56 -15.55 -14.46
C TYR A 421 36.13 -14.21 -13.85
N HIS A 422 35.92 -13.20 -14.69
CA HIS A 422 35.40 -11.92 -14.23
C HIS A 422 34.02 -12.08 -13.58
N ASP A 423 33.13 -12.85 -14.20
CA ASP A 423 31.74 -12.96 -13.74
C ASP A 423 31.58 -13.91 -12.53
N GLU A 424 32.48 -14.90 -12.39
CA GLU A 424 32.39 -15.93 -11.34
C GLU A 424 33.33 -15.71 -10.13
N VAL A 425 34.42 -14.91 -10.27
CA VAL A 425 35.49 -14.78 -9.26
C VAL A 425 35.61 -13.36 -8.67
N LEU A 426 35.10 -12.33 -9.36
CA LEU A 426 35.10 -10.99 -8.77
C LEU A 426 34.09 -10.94 -7.61
N VAL A 427 34.56 -10.43 -6.48
CA VAL A 427 33.68 -10.07 -5.37
C VAL A 427 33.08 -8.70 -5.67
N PHE A 428 31.76 -8.64 -5.78
CA PHE A 428 31.00 -7.40 -5.97
C PHE A 428 30.46 -6.91 -4.63
N SER A 429 30.16 -5.61 -4.56
CA SER A 429 29.39 -5.08 -3.42
C SER A 429 28.00 -5.73 -3.38
N ASP A 430 27.51 -5.96 -2.16
CA ASP A 430 26.13 -6.38 -1.90
C ASP A 430 25.10 -5.27 -2.20
N LYS A 431 25.57 -4.03 -2.36
CA LYS A 431 24.75 -2.87 -2.72
C LYS A 431 24.92 -2.49 -4.18
N THR A 432 24.01 -1.64 -4.64
CA THR A 432 24.03 -1.06 -5.98
C THR A 432 24.39 0.42 -5.90
N TYR A 433 24.76 1.01 -7.04
CA TYR A 433 25.07 2.45 -7.12
C TYR A 433 23.89 3.30 -6.63
N ASP A 434 22.68 3.03 -7.13
CA ASP A 434 21.48 3.76 -6.74
C ASP A 434 21.13 3.54 -5.26
N SER A 435 21.31 2.32 -4.74
CA SER A 435 21.10 2.01 -3.32
C SER A 435 22.06 2.78 -2.42
N ASN A 436 23.31 2.97 -2.84
CA ASN A 436 24.28 3.80 -2.11
C ASN A 436 23.87 5.27 -2.11
N LEU A 437 23.44 5.83 -3.24
CA LEU A 437 22.96 7.21 -3.30
C LEU A 437 21.74 7.43 -2.39
N ILE A 438 20.78 6.51 -2.39
CA ILE A 438 19.63 6.55 -1.49
C ILE A 438 20.09 6.47 -0.02
N THR A 439 21.02 5.55 0.30
CA THR A 439 21.59 5.41 1.67
C THR A 439 22.24 6.72 2.13
N LEU A 440 22.90 7.44 1.23
CA LEU A 440 23.53 8.73 1.52
C LEU A 440 22.53 9.91 1.57
N GLY A 441 21.24 9.67 1.30
CA GLY A 441 20.22 10.71 1.22
C GLY A 441 20.25 11.53 -0.07
N CYS A 442 20.99 11.08 -1.08
CA CYS A 442 21.04 11.71 -2.40
C CYS A 442 19.80 11.33 -3.22
N VAL A 443 18.75 12.15 -3.11
CA VAL A 443 17.53 12.03 -3.91
C VAL A 443 17.35 13.26 -4.79
N TYR A 444 16.59 13.11 -5.87
CA TYR A 444 16.31 14.20 -6.80
C TYR A 444 14.85 14.64 -6.66
N LEU A 445 14.61 15.94 -6.48
CA LEU A 445 13.24 16.44 -6.25
C LEU A 445 12.33 16.25 -7.47
N ASP A 446 12.89 16.12 -8.67
CA ASP A 446 12.19 15.79 -9.90
C ASP A 446 11.92 14.28 -10.10
N ASP A 447 12.44 13.42 -9.21
CA ASP A 447 12.22 11.97 -9.19
C ASP A 447 11.65 11.49 -7.84
N PRO A 448 10.35 11.74 -7.57
CA PRO A 448 9.72 11.35 -6.31
C PRO A 448 9.47 9.83 -6.23
N ALA A 449 9.65 9.26 -5.03
CA ALA A 449 9.39 7.85 -4.77
C ALA A 449 7.88 7.52 -4.80
N THR A 450 7.03 8.45 -4.35
CA THR A 450 5.57 8.31 -4.45
C THR A 450 4.92 9.68 -4.65
N VAL A 451 3.83 9.69 -5.42
CA VAL A 451 3.01 10.88 -5.65
C VAL A 451 1.61 10.61 -5.09
N ASN A 452 1.24 11.35 -4.04
CA ASN A 452 -0.08 11.28 -3.44
C ASN A 452 -0.96 12.42 -3.97
N LEU A 453 -2.08 12.05 -4.58
CA LEU A 453 -3.07 12.99 -5.11
C LEU A 453 -4.28 13.02 -4.20
N PHE A 454 -4.57 14.19 -3.63
CA PHE A 454 -5.72 14.37 -2.75
C PHE A 454 -6.85 15.02 -3.54
N ALA A 455 -7.96 14.31 -3.71
CA ALA A 455 -9.13 14.87 -4.37
C ALA A 455 -9.81 15.93 -3.48
N SER A 456 -10.35 17.00 -4.06
CA SER A 456 -11.11 18.02 -3.34
C SER A 456 -12.53 17.55 -2.97
N SER A 457 -13.05 16.55 -3.69
CA SER A 457 -14.32 15.89 -3.37
C SER A 457 -14.34 14.44 -3.88
N PHE A 458 -15.32 13.65 -3.42
CA PHE A 458 -15.53 12.30 -3.93
C PHE A 458 -15.84 12.27 -5.43
N GLU A 459 -16.57 13.26 -5.95
CA GLU A 459 -16.94 13.33 -7.37
C GLU A 459 -15.73 13.68 -8.24
N ASN A 460 -14.82 14.50 -7.71
CA ASN A 460 -13.63 14.95 -8.43
C ASN A 460 -12.57 13.86 -8.61
N LYS A 461 -12.69 12.72 -7.91
CA LYS A 461 -11.80 11.58 -8.13
C LYS A 461 -11.88 11.07 -9.58
N ASP A 462 -13.07 11.10 -10.18
CA ASP A 462 -13.30 10.61 -11.54
C ASP A 462 -12.54 11.47 -12.57
N ILE A 463 -12.40 12.78 -12.30
CA ILE A 463 -11.60 13.71 -13.11
C ILE A 463 -10.11 13.34 -13.05
N ILE A 464 -9.61 12.95 -11.87
CA ILE A 464 -8.22 12.51 -11.68
C ILE A 464 -7.99 11.18 -12.42
N GLU A 465 -8.92 10.24 -12.33
CA GLU A 465 -8.86 8.96 -13.05
C GLU A 465 -8.83 9.16 -14.58
N GLU A 466 -9.71 10.03 -15.11
CA GLU A 466 -9.75 10.40 -16.53
C GLU A 466 -8.44 11.06 -16.97
N PHE A 467 -7.90 11.97 -16.17
CA PHE A 467 -6.62 12.63 -16.46
C PHE A 467 -5.44 11.65 -16.54
N ILE A 468 -5.39 10.68 -15.63
CA ILE A 468 -4.35 9.64 -15.64
C ILE A 468 -4.54 8.73 -16.86
N ALA A 469 -5.77 8.38 -17.21
CA ALA A 469 -6.08 7.59 -18.40
C ALA A 469 -5.61 8.30 -19.68
N ASP A 470 -5.93 9.59 -19.84
CA ASP A 470 -5.50 10.42 -20.97
C ASP A 470 -3.98 10.48 -21.11
N TYR A 471 -3.24 10.59 -20.00
CA TYR A 471 -1.78 10.51 -20.02
C TYR A 471 -1.30 9.14 -20.48
N ASN A 472 -1.86 8.07 -19.90
CA ASN A 472 -1.47 6.69 -20.18
C ASN A 472 -1.75 6.24 -21.61
N GLU A 473 -2.70 6.85 -22.31
CA GLU A 473 -2.96 6.58 -23.73
C GLU A 473 -1.83 7.08 -24.65
N ASN A 474 -1.09 8.09 -24.22
CA ASN A 474 -0.10 8.78 -25.06
C ASN A 474 1.36 8.37 -24.79
N VAL A 475 1.58 7.38 -23.92
CA VAL A 475 2.92 6.96 -23.48
C VAL A 475 3.12 5.45 -23.61
N ASP A 476 4.37 5.03 -23.72
CA ASP A 476 4.75 3.61 -23.76
C ASP A 476 4.41 2.91 -22.43
N ASP A 477 4.29 1.58 -22.46
CA ASP A 477 3.87 0.79 -21.29
C ASP A 477 4.75 1.01 -20.05
N LEU A 478 6.05 1.25 -20.24
CA LEU A 478 7.00 1.54 -19.16
C LEU A 478 6.82 2.92 -18.53
N SER A 479 6.14 3.85 -19.23
CA SER A 479 5.91 5.23 -18.78
C SER A 479 4.48 5.46 -18.27
N LYS A 480 3.63 4.42 -18.26
CA LYS A 480 2.26 4.51 -17.75
C LYS A 480 2.24 4.69 -16.24
N ILE A 481 1.46 5.65 -15.78
CA ILE A 481 1.14 5.87 -14.38
C ILE A 481 0.27 4.71 -13.90
N ARG A 482 0.73 4.00 -12.88
CA ARG A 482 -0.04 3.02 -12.13
C ARG A 482 -0.41 3.65 -10.79
N TYR A 483 -1.67 3.53 -10.40
CA TYR A 483 -2.19 4.15 -9.19
C TYR A 483 -3.12 3.21 -8.41
N THR A 484 -3.32 3.51 -7.14
CA THR A 484 -4.29 2.84 -6.25
C THR A 484 -5.32 3.86 -5.77
N ASP A 485 -6.59 3.69 -6.14
CA ASP A 485 -7.68 4.54 -5.62
C ASP A 485 -8.19 4.00 -4.28
N TYR A 486 -7.59 4.48 -3.18
CA TYR A 486 -8.00 4.13 -1.82
C TYR A 486 -9.45 4.53 -1.52
N ILE A 487 -9.90 5.67 -2.04
CA ILE A 487 -11.26 6.17 -1.81
C ILE A 487 -12.27 5.29 -2.58
N GLY A 488 -11.98 4.96 -3.83
CA GLY A 488 -12.79 4.08 -4.66
C GLY A 488 -12.91 2.68 -4.08
N ILE A 489 -11.83 2.09 -3.56
CA ILE A 489 -11.87 0.77 -2.91
C ILE A 489 -12.81 0.80 -1.69
N MET A 490 -12.70 1.84 -0.85
CA MET A 490 -13.56 2.02 0.32
C MET A 490 -15.04 2.24 -0.09
N MET A 491 -15.28 3.16 -1.03
CA MET A 491 -16.62 3.54 -1.47
C MET A 491 -17.30 2.44 -2.29
N SER A 492 -16.55 1.63 -3.04
CA SER A 492 -17.06 0.47 -3.78
C SER A 492 -17.71 -0.54 -2.83
N SER A 493 -17.08 -0.79 -1.68
CA SER A 493 -17.62 -1.68 -0.65
C SER A 493 -18.93 -1.14 -0.06
N ILE A 494 -18.97 0.14 0.28
CA ILE A 494 -20.18 0.81 0.79
C ILE A 494 -21.30 0.80 -0.26
N THR A 495 -20.99 1.16 -1.49
CA THR A 495 -21.93 1.21 -2.61
C THR A 495 -22.53 -0.17 -2.90
N THR A 496 -21.72 -1.22 -2.80
CA THR A 496 -22.18 -2.60 -2.96
C THR A 496 -23.21 -2.97 -1.88
N ILE A 497 -22.96 -2.61 -0.62
CA ILE A 497 -23.89 -2.86 0.49
C ILE A 497 -25.19 -2.08 0.29
N ILE A 498 -25.10 -0.78 -0.03
CA ILE A 498 -26.27 0.07 -0.29
C ILE A 498 -27.11 -0.50 -1.44
N ASN A 499 -26.48 -0.91 -2.54
CA ASN A 499 -27.16 -1.51 -3.69
C ASN A 499 -27.84 -2.82 -3.32
N ALA A 500 -27.20 -3.69 -2.53
CA ALA A 500 -27.80 -4.93 -2.06
C ALA A 500 -29.08 -4.69 -1.25
N ILE A 501 -29.04 -3.77 -0.27
CA ILE A 501 -30.20 -3.39 0.54
C ILE A 501 -31.29 -2.77 -0.36
N THR A 502 -30.90 -1.88 -1.27
CA THR A 502 -31.81 -1.21 -2.21
C THR A 502 -32.56 -2.23 -3.07
N TYR A 503 -31.87 -3.22 -3.63
CA TYR A 503 -32.53 -4.27 -4.43
C TYR A 503 -33.49 -5.13 -3.62
N VAL A 504 -33.14 -5.45 -2.36
CA VAL A 504 -34.04 -6.18 -1.46
C VAL A 504 -35.29 -5.36 -1.16
N LEU A 505 -35.16 -4.07 -0.86
CA LEU A 505 -36.31 -3.18 -0.63
C LEU A 505 -37.17 -3.01 -1.88
N ILE A 506 -36.56 -2.85 -3.06
CA ILE A 506 -37.27 -2.80 -4.35
C ILE A 506 -38.05 -4.10 -4.57
N ALA A 507 -37.49 -5.27 -4.24
CA ALA A 507 -38.20 -6.55 -4.34
C ALA A 507 -39.43 -6.60 -3.42
N PHE A 508 -39.33 -6.14 -2.17
CA PHE A 508 -40.47 -6.04 -1.26
C PHE A 508 -41.55 -5.09 -1.77
N VAL A 509 -41.16 -3.93 -2.30
CA VAL A 509 -42.07 -2.96 -2.91
C VAL A 509 -42.76 -3.57 -4.13
N ALA A 510 -42.03 -4.26 -5.00
CA ALA A 510 -42.58 -4.91 -6.18
C ALA A 510 -43.65 -5.97 -5.81
N ILE A 511 -43.37 -6.82 -4.80
CA ILE A 511 -44.35 -7.80 -4.30
C ILE A 511 -45.59 -7.08 -3.74
N SER A 512 -45.39 -6.03 -2.94
CA SER A 512 -46.47 -5.24 -2.35
C SER A 512 -47.33 -4.54 -3.40
N LEU A 513 -46.73 -4.06 -4.49
CA LEU A 513 -47.44 -3.46 -5.62
C LEU A 513 -48.32 -4.49 -6.34
N VAL A 514 -47.83 -5.71 -6.55
CA VAL A 514 -48.61 -6.80 -7.16
C VAL A 514 -49.80 -7.17 -6.28
N VAL A 515 -49.58 -7.37 -4.97
CA VAL A 515 -50.66 -7.67 -4.02
C VAL A 515 -51.71 -6.56 -4.00
N SER A 516 -51.27 -5.29 -3.99
CA SER A 516 -52.16 -4.12 -4.02
C SER A 516 -52.96 -4.05 -5.32
N SER A 517 -52.36 -4.33 -6.47
CA SER A 517 -53.03 -4.36 -7.77
C SER A 517 -54.14 -5.42 -7.81
N ILE A 518 -53.87 -6.62 -7.29
CA ILE A 518 -54.89 -7.68 -7.16
C ILE A 518 -56.04 -7.21 -6.26
N MET A 519 -55.75 -6.58 -5.12
CA MET A 519 -56.79 -6.05 -4.22
C MET A 519 -57.67 -5.01 -4.90
N ILE A 520 -57.09 -4.07 -5.67
CA ILE A 520 -57.84 -3.07 -6.44
C ILE A 520 -58.75 -3.76 -7.46
N GLY A 521 -58.27 -4.80 -8.14
CA GLY A 521 -59.06 -5.61 -9.06
C GLY A 521 -60.26 -6.31 -8.38
N VAL A 522 -60.07 -6.84 -7.18
CA VAL A 522 -61.15 -7.47 -6.41
C VAL A 522 -62.19 -6.44 -5.95
N ILE A 523 -61.76 -5.30 -5.41
CA ILE A 523 -62.67 -4.25 -4.94
C ILE A 523 -63.50 -3.69 -6.11
N THR A 524 -62.86 -3.44 -7.25
CA THR A 524 -63.56 -2.96 -8.46
C THR A 524 -64.53 -4.00 -9.01
N LEU A 525 -64.22 -5.30 -8.91
CA LEU A 525 -65.16 -6.39 -9.24
C LEU A 525 -66.40 -6.38 -8.34
N ILE A 526 -66.23 -6.21 -7.03
CA ILE A 526 -67.34 -6.13 -6.07
C ILE A 526 -68.21 -4.91 -6.37
N SER A 527 -67.61 -3.73 -6.56
CA SER A 527 -68.32 -2.49 -6.92
C SER A 527 -69.21 -2.64 -8.16
N VAL A 528 -68.68 -3.29 -9.21
CA VAL A 528 -69.42 -3.62 -10.43
C VAL A 528 -70.59 -4.57 -10.17
N GLN A 529 -70.44 -5.51 -9.24
CA GLN A 529 -71.49 -6.47 -8.91
C GLN A 529 -72.62 -5.82 -8.11
N GLU A 530 -72.31 -4.92 -7.17
CA GLU A 530 -73.32 -4.21 -6.39
C GLU A 530 -74.15 -3.26 -7.27
N ARG A 531 -73.53 -2.60 -8.27
CA ARG A 531 -74.20 -1.71 -9.22
C ARG A 531 -74.78 -2.40 -10.45
N THR A 532 -75.00 -3.73 -10.39
CA THR A 532 -75.49 -4.51 -11.57
C THR A 532 -76.82 -3.99 -12.13
N LYS A 533 -77.76 -3.61 -11.26
CA LYS A 533 -79.07 -3.06 -11.67
C LYS A 533 -78.92 -1.75 -12.46
N GLU A 534 -78.05 -0.86 -12.00
CA GLU A 534 -77.77 0.43 -12.64
C GLU A 534 -77.17 0.22 -14.04
N ILE A 535 -76.23 -0.73 -14.18
CA ILE A 535 -75.66 -1.13 -15.47
C ILE A 535 -76.76 -1.68 -16.41
N GLY A 536 -77.67 -2.50 -15.88
CA GLY A 536 -78.82 -3.03 -16.63
C GLY A 536 -79.73 -1.94 -17.19
N ILE A 537 -80.01 -0.91 -16.39
CA ILE A 537 -80.80 0.26 -16.80
C ILE A 537 -80.07 1.05 -17.89
N LEU A 538 -78.78 1.35 -17.70
CA LEU A 538 -77.96 2.08 -18.69
C LEU A 538 -77.91 1.35 -20.04
N ARG A 539 -77.74 0.02 -20.01
CA ARG A 539 -77.73 -0.80 -21.24
C ARG A 539 -79.10 -0.93 -21.89
N ALA A 540 -80.20 -0.88 -21.12
CA ALA A 540 -81.57 -0.90 -21.66
C ALA A 540 -81.96 0.43 -22.33
N ILE A 541 -81.39 1.55 -21.88
CA ILE A 541 -81.60 2.89 -22.45
C ILE A 541 -80.72 3.12 -23.70
N GLY A 542 -79.74 2.25 -23.97
CA GLY A 542 -78.97 2.22 -25.22
C GLY A 542 -77.46 2.41 -25.09
N ALA A 543 -76.90 2.44 -23.87
CA ALA A 543 -75.44 2.53 -23.68
C ALA A 543 -74.71 1.31 -24.28
N SER A 544 -73.65 1.57 -25.04
CA SER A 544 -72.85 0.50 -25.65
C SER A 544 -71.96 -0.19 -24.62
N LYS A 545 -71.46 -1.39 -24.93
CA LYS A 545 -70.51 -2.12 -24.08
C LYS A 545 -69.24 -1.29 -23.80
N ARG A 546 -68.84 -0.44 -24.75
CA ARG A 546 -67.68 0.45 -24.62
C ARG A 546 -67.96 1.62 -23.68
N ASP A 547 -69.17 2.15 -23.68
CA ASP A 547 -69.56 3.25 -22.79
C ASP A 547 -69.58 2.78 -21.33
N VAL A 548 -70.13 1.58 -21.08
CA VAL A 548 -70.13 0.97 -19.74
C VAL A 548 -68.71 0.65 -19.28
N SER A 549 -67.88 0.03 -20.12
CA SER A 549 -66.48 -0.26 -19.78
C SER A 549 -65.64 1.01 -19.63
N GLY A 550 -65.93 2.07 -20.40
CA GLY A 550 -65.24 3.35 -20.35
C GLY A 550 -65.52 4.10 -19.05
N MET A 551 -66.76 4.04 -18.54
CA MET A 551 -67.13 4.62 -17.25
C MET A 551 -66.33 3.99 -16.09
N PHE A 552 -66.25 2.66 -16.04
CA PHE A 552 -65.49 1.96 -14.99
C PHE A 552 -63.97 2.12 -15.15
N ASN A 553 -63.45 2.12 -16.39
CA ASN A 553 -62.04 2.43 -16.63
C ASN A 553 -61.68 3.87 -16.25
N ALA A 554 -62.59 4.83 -16.42
CA ALA A 554 -62.39 6.20 -15.96
C ALA A 554 -62.36 6.28 -14.43
N GLU A 555 -63.21 5.51 -13.74
CA GLU A 555 -63.20 5.40 -12.27
C GLU A 555 -61.84 4.88 -11.77
N THR A 556 -61.27 3.85 -12.41
CA THR A 556 -59.96 3.30 -11.99
C THR A 556 -58.78 4.21 -12.33
N VAL A 557 -58.85 4.98 -13.41
CA VAL A 557 -57.85 6.02 -13.72
C VAL A 557 -57.89 7.15 -12.71
N ILE A 558 -59.09 7.64 -12.33
CA ILE A 558 -59.24 8.69 -11.32
C ILE A 558 -58.71 8.19 -9.97
N ILE A 559 -59.04 6.96 -9.57
CA ILE A 559 -58.52 6.36 -8.35
C ILE A 559 -56.99 6.27 -8.40
N GLY A 560 -56.40 5.74 -9.47
CA GLY A 560 -54.95 5.63 -9.62
C GLY A 560 -54.23 6.97 -9.59
N PHE A 561 -54.78 7.99 -10.27
CA PHE A 561 -54.20 9.32 -10.28
C PHE A 561 -54.28 9.97 -8.89
N THR A 562 -55.44 9.92 -8.24
CA THR A 562 -55.62 10.52 -6.91
C THR A 562 -54.81 9.80 -5.85
N SER A 563 -54.70 8.46 -5.90
CA SER A 563 -53.84 7.69 -4.99
C SER A 563 -52.36 7.95 -5.23
N GLY A 564 -51.93 8.00 -6.50
CA GLY A 564 -50.54 8.31 -6.85
C GLY A 564 -50.14 9.71 -6.40
N LEU A 565 -51.00 10.70 -6.66
CA LEU A 565 -50.80 12.08 -6.22
C LEU A 565 -50.75 12.18 -4.69
N LEU A 566 -51.69 11.57 -3.97
CA LEU A 566 -51.68 11.53 -2.51
C LEU A 566 -50.43 10.83 -1.96
N GLY A 567 -50.01 9.73 -2.58
CA GLY A 567 -48.78 9.02 -2.20
C GLY A 567 -47.55 9.93 -2.30
N VAL A 568 -47.38 10.61 -3.43
CA VAL A 568 -46.28 11.58 -3.64
C VAL A 568 -46.34 12.71 -2.60
N VAL A 569 -47.51 13.28 -2.35
CA VAL A 569 -47.68 14.35 -1.35
C VAL A 569 -47.30 13.85 0.04
N VAL A 570 -47.77 12.66 0.43
CA VAL A 570 -47.41 12.05 1.72
C VAL A 570 -45.92 11.78 1.81
N THR A 571 -45.28 11.28 0.76
CA THR A 571 -43.82 11.07 0.73
C THR A 571 -43.06 12.38 0.96
N TYR A 572 -43.41 13.45 0.24
CA TYR A 572 -42.80 14.77 0.47
C TYR A 572 -43.02 15.29 1.90
N LEU A 573 -44.21 15.06 2.48
CA LEU A 573 -44.48 15.43 3.87
C LEU A 573 -43.67 14.59 4.86
N LEU A 574 -43.42 13.32 4.57
CA LEU A 574 -42.60 12.44 5.40
C LEU A 574 -41.11 12.75 5.30
N THR A 575 -40.64 13.37 4.21
CA THR A 575 -39.25 13.82 4.09
C THR A 575 -38.85 14.76 5.23
N PHE A 576 -39.75 15.62 5.71
CA PHE A 576 -39.46 16.55 6.82
C PHE A 576 -39.08 15.84 8.14
N PRO A 577 -39.93 14.97 8.74
CA PRO A 577 -39.55 14.26 9.95
C PRO A 577 -38.40 13.28 9.74
N ILE A 578 -38.25 12.71 8.54
CA ILE A 578 -37.12 11.84 8.20
C ILE A 578 -35.81 12.63 8.25
N ASN A 579 -35.72 13.78 7.57
CA ASN A 579 -34.51 14.61 7.59
C ASN A 579 -34.23 15.16 8.98
N PHE A 580 -35.25 15.47 9.77
CA PHE A 580 -35.06 15.87 11.18
C PHE A 580 -34.39 14.75 12.00
N ILE A 581 -34.87 13.51 11.85
CA ILE A 581 -34.29 12.34 12.53
C ILE A 581 -32.85 12.10 12.04
N ILE A 582 -32.60 12.17 10.73
CA ILE A 582 -31.27 12.00 10.14
C ILE A 582 -30.30 13.01 10.77
N ASN A 583 -30.62 14.30 10.67
CA ASN A 583 -29.77 15.38 11.19
C ASN A 583 -29.47 15.22 12.70
N THR A 584 -30.45 14.75 13.49
CA THR A 584 -30.27 14.57 14.94
C THR A 584 -29.40 13.35 15.28
N LEU A 585 -29.51 12.26 14.50
CA LEU A 585 -28.77 11.02 14.75
C LEU A 585 -27.35 11.05 14.18
N THR A 586 -27.15 11.69 13.02
CA THR A 586 -25.85 11.72 12.33
C THR A 586 -25.02 12.94 12.70
N GLY A 587 -25.65 14.05 13.10
CA GLY A 587 -24.95 15.33 13.31
C GLY A 587 -24.44 15.99 12.03
N ILE A 588 -24.73 15.42 10.85
CA ILE A 588 -24.25 15.91 9.55
C ILE A 588 -25.37 16.74 8.91
N SER A 589 -25.25 18.06 8.94
CA SER A 589 -26.28 18.99 8.47
C SER A 589 -26.53 18.99 6.95
N ASN A 590 -25.67 18.36 6.17
CA ASN A 590 -25.75 18.30 4.70
C ASN A 590 -26.23 16.93 4.16
N LEU A 591 -26.64 16.02 5.04
CA LEU A 591 -27.16 14.71 4.63
C LEU A 591 -28.69 14.71 4.65
N ASP A 592 -29.30 14.96 3.48
CA ASP A 592 -30.75 15.05 3.34
C ASP A 592 -31.32 13.92 2.48
N ALA A 593 -32.45 13.35 2.89
CA ALA A 593 -33.26 12.52 2.00
C ALA A 593 -33.98 13.46 1.01
N ILE A 594 -33.71 13.27 -0.28
CA ILE A 594 -34.30 14.06 -1.35
C ILE A 594 -35.19 13.15 -2.19
N PHE A 595 -36.41 13.62 -2.51
CA PHE A 595 -37.31 12.94 -3.42
C PHE A 595 -37.42 13.71 -4.75
N PRO A 596 -36.71 13.28 -5.82
CA PRO A 596 -36.63 14.02 -7.06
C PRO A 596 -37.98 14.11 -7.78
N LEU A 597 -38.32 15.29 -8.28
CA LEU A 597 -39.56 15.55 -9.02
C LEU A 597 -39.77 14.61 -10.23
N PRO A 598 -38.73 14.26 -11.04
CA PRO A 598 -38.92 13.33 -12.16
C PRO A 598 -39.40 11.95 -11.72
N VAL A 599 -38.88 11.44 -10.59
CA VAL A 599 -39.26 10.14 -10.03
C VAL A 599 -40.71 10.17 -9.54
N ALA A 600 -41.13 11.28 -8.92
CA ALA A 600 -42.51 11.46 -8.49
C ALA A 600 -43.53 11.33 -9.63
N LEU A 601 -43.24 11.97 -10.79
CA LEU A 601 -44.10 11.87 -11.97
C LEU A 601 -44.16 10.45 -12.54
N ILE A 602 -43.02 9.74 -12.56
CA ILE A 602 -42.96 8.34 -12.99
C ILE A 602 -43.81 7.45 -12.07
N LEU A 603 -43.75 7.64 -10.75
CA LEU A 603 -44.55 6.86 -9.81
C LEU A 603 -46.06 7.09 -9.95
N ILE A 604 -46.49 8.33 -10.22
CA ILE A 604 -47.91 8.62 -10.51
C ILE A 604 -48.35 7.89 -11.77
N ALA A 605 -47.54 7.93 -12.83
CA ALA A 605 -47.83 7.22 -14.08
C ALA A 605 -47.93 5.70 -13.84
N ILE A 606 -46.99 5.12 -13.09
CA ILE A 606 -47.01 3.69 -12.71
C ILE A 606 -48.29 3.37 -11.92
N SER A 607 -48.69 4.23 -10.98
CA SER A 607 -49.92 4.04 -10.19
C SER A 607 -51.16 3.95 -11.08
N VAL A 608 -51.33 4.90 -12.01
CA VAL A 608 -52.44 4.90 -12.99
C VAL A 608 -52.42 3.66 -13.87
N VAL A 609 -51.25 3.25 -14.35
CA VAL A 609 -51.11 2.05 -15.19
C VAL A 609 -51.51 0.80 -14.42
N LEU A 610 -51.06 0.64 -13.17
CA LEU A 610 -51.39 -0.53 -12.35
C LEU A 610 -52.88 -0.59 -12.01
N THR A 611 -53.52 0.52 -11.63
CA THR A 611 -54.95 0.54 -11.32
C THR A 611 -55.80 0.30 -12.57
N LEU A 612 -55.37 0.81 -13.72
CA LEU A 612 -56.03 0.56 -14.99
C LEU A 612 -55.95 -0.93 -15.36
N ILE A 613 -54.77 -1.54 -15.27
CA ILE A 613 -54.59 -2.98 -15.54
C ILE A 613 -55.48 -3.82 -14.63
N ALA A 614 -55.52 -3.51 -13.33
CA ALA A 614 -56.37 -4.18 -12.36
C ALA A 614 -57.87 -4.03 -12.69
N GLY A 615 -58.29 -2.85 -13.16
CA GLY A 615 -59.67 -2.50 -13.48
C GLY A 615 -60.22 -3.05 -14.79
N ILE A 616 -59.36 -3.45 -15.74
CA ILE A 616 -59.79 -3.91 -17.08
C ILE A 616 -60.67 -5.17 -16.98
N ILE A 617 -60.30 -6.15 -16.15
CA ILE A 617 -61.03 -7.43 -16.04
C ILE A 617 -62.45 -7.20 -15.47
N PRO A 618 -62.64 -6.51 -14.34
CA PRO A 618 -63.96 -6.14 -13.82
C PRO A 618 -64.81 -5.33 -14.80
N SER A 619 -64.22 -4.30 -15.42
CA SER A 619 -64.93 -3.41 -16.36
C SER A 619 -65.43 -4.16 -17.59
N ALA A 620 -64.62 -5.10 -18.10
CA ALA A 620 -65.02 -5.98 -19.21
C ALA A 620 -66.13 -6.97 -18.79
N SER A 621 -66.12 -7.45 -17.56
CA SER A 621 -67.18 -8.29 -17.00
C SER A 621 -68.51 -7.52 -16.87
N ALA A 622 -68.46 -6.28 -16.37
CA ALA A 622 -69.60 -5.36 -16.28
C ALA A 622 -70.31 -5.17 -17.63
N ALA A 623 -69.53 -4.85 -18.67
CA ALA A 623 -70.02 -4.56 -20.01
C ALA A 623 -70.68 -5.76 -20.71
N LYS A 624 -70.38 -7.00 -20.28
CA LYS A 624 -70.91 -8.24 -20.87
C LYS A 624 -72.22 -8.72 -20.21
N LYS A 625 -72.63 -8.18 -19.06
CA LYS A 625 -73.86 -8.61 -18.35
C LYS A 625 -75.13 -8.33 -19.15
N ASP A 626 -75.99 -9.34 -19.33
CA ASP A 626 -77.26 -9.21 -20.07
C ASP A 626 -78.23 -8.26 -19.34
N PRO A 627 -78.77 -7.21 -20.01
CA PRO A 627 -79.71 -6.27 -19.41
C PRO A 627 -80.95 -6.95 -18.80
N VAL A 628 -81.45 -8.03 -19.39
CA VAL A 628 -82.64 -8.74 -18.91
C VAL A 628 -82.34 -9.47 -17.60
N VAL A 629 -81.14 -10.05 -17.48
CA VAL A 629 -80.70 -10.76 -16.27
C VAL A 629 -80.36 -9.76 -15.15
N ALA A 630 -79.74 -8.63 -15.51
CA ALA A 630 -79.37 -7.57 -14.58
C ALA A 630 -80.58 -6.85 -13.95
N LEU A 631 -81.73 -6.79 -14.64
CA LEU A 631 -82.96 -6.19 -14.13
C LEU A 631 -83.85 -7.17 -13.33
N ARG A 632 -83.62 -8.49 -13.47
CA ARG A 632 -84.41 -9.55 -12.79
C ARG A 632 -83.81 -10.03 -11.47
N THR A 633 -82.62 -9.57 -11.13
CA THR A 633 -81.94 -9.90 -9.87
C THR A 633 -82.60 -9.08 -8.75
N GLU A 634 -83.04 -9.71 -7.65
CA GLU A 634 -83.46 -8.96 -6.43
C GLU A 634 -82.23 -8.50 -5.63
#